data_AF-A0A3N5GHR7-F1
#
_entry.id   AF-A0A3N5GHR7-F1
#
_cell.length_a   1.000
_cell.length_b   1.000
_cell.length_c   1.000
_cell.angle_alpha   90.00
_cell.angle_beta   90.00
_cell.angle_gamma   90.00
#
_symmetry.space_group_name_H-M   'P 1'
#
loop_
_entity.id
_entity.type
_entity.pdbx_description
1 polymer ?
#
loop_
_entity_poly.entity_id
_entity_poly.type
_entity_poly.pdbx_seq_one_letter_code
_entity_poly.pdbx_strand_id
1 'polypeptide(L)'
;MSETTDARPEFRVAAFGLAARFQRLLEIVLRHARHNRYRYSLSQTRGPGEFDIALVDMTVIGGPEVASTLGRLLEGDAVLRVGRRADPDRPRDDLLQNAFVAQVLYALNGVVDSMISRRREADASVALAAGLIVPEQGEHRRPRALIVDDSPTVRRQLSMALHQIGLDSEAVGSAREALDVLAMRRYELVLA
;
A
#
# COMPACT_ATOMS: atom_id res chain seq x y z
N MET A 1 -22.51 10.22 -25.72
CA MET A 1 -21.20 10.76 -25.30
C MET A 1 -20.64 9.78 -24.29
N SER A 2 -19.71 8.93 -24.68
CA SER A 2 -19.17 7.89 -23.81
C SER A 2 -18.17 8.53 -22.85
N GLU A 3 -18.53 8.66 -21.57
CA GLU A 3 -17.56 8.85 -20.49
C GLU A 3 -16.58 7.69 -20.56
N THR A 4 -15.38 7.95 -21.05
CA THR A 4 -14.27 7.02 -20.97
C THR A 4 -13.94 6.94 -19.49
N THR A 5 -14.38 5.88 -18.81
CA THR A 5 -14.08 5.66 -17.40
C THR A 5 -12.56 5.70 -17.24
N ASP A 6 -12.07 6.76 -16.62
CA ASP A 6 -10.64 6.95 -16.35
C ASP A 6 -10.21 5.82 -15.40
N ALA A 7 -9.49 4.83 -15.93
CA ALA A 7 -9.13 3.60 -15.21
C ALA A 7 -8.05 3.82 -14.13
N ARG A 8 -7.55 5.06 -13.99
CA ARG A 8 -6.54 5.40 -12.99
C ARG A 8 -7.17 5.39 -11.58
N PRO A 9 -6.44 4.89 -10.58
CA PRO A 9 -6.87 5.02 -9.18
C PRO A 9 -7.07 6.49 -8.81
N GLU A 10 -8.21 6.79 -8.19
CA GLU A 10 -8.56 8.12 -7.70
C GLU A 10 -8.21 8.27 -6.21
N PHE A 11 -7.59 9.40 -5.86
CA PHE A 11 -7.27 9.79 -4.50
C PHE A 11 -7.83 11.17 -4.19
N ARG A 12 -8.53 11.29 -3.06
CA ARG A 12 -9.20 12.51 -2.61
C ARG A 12 -8.26 13.31 -1.70
N VAL A 13 -8.03 14.57 -2.06
CA VAL A 13 -7.16 15.49 -1.34
C VAL A 13 -8.00 16.52 -0.60
N ALA A 14 -7.80 16.65 0.71
CA ALA A 14 -8.43 17.70 1.52
C ALA A 14 -7.39 18.75 1.93
N ALA A 15 -7.69 20.03 1.68
CA ALA A 15 -6.81 21.13 2.08
C ALA A 15 -7.20 21.72 3.44
N PHE A 16 -6.22 21.90 4.33
CA PHE A 16 -6.37 22.44 5.68
C PHE A 16 -5.54 23.71 5.83
N GLY A 17 -6.19 24.83 6.13
CA GLY A 17 -5.52 26.13 6.32
C GLY A 17 -4.93 26.76 5.06
N LEU A 18 -4.95 26.06 3.91
CA LEU A 18 -4.35 26.51 2.67
C LEU A 18 -4.98 27.81 2.16
N ALA A 19 -4.16 28.83 1.86
CA ALA A 19 -4.67 30.10 1.34
C ALA A 19 -5.46 29.92 0.02
N ALA A 20 -6.49 30.74 -0.19
CA ALA A 20 -7.40 30.63 -1.35
C ALA A 20 -6.67 30.62 -2.71
N ARG A 21 -5.57 31.38 -2.83
CA ARG A 21 -4.71 31.36 -4.02
C ARG A 21 -4.16 29.95 -4.30
N PHE A 22 -3.65 29.26 -3.30
CA PHE A 22 -3.08 27.93 -3.45
C PHE A 22 -4.15 26.86 -3.64
N GLN A 23 -5.33 27.00 -3.02
CA GLN A 23 -6.49 26.14 -3.30
C GLN A 23 -6.87 26.21 -4.79
N ARG A 24 -6.94 27.42 -5.35
CA ARG A 24 -7.28 27.61 -6.77
C ARG A 24 -6.20 27.08 -7.72
N LEU A 25 -4.91 27.24 -7.36
CA LEU A 25 -3.81 26.65 -8.11
C LEU A 25 -3.86 25.12 -8.07
N LEU A 26 -4.15 24.54 -6.91
CA LEU A 26 -4.33 23.10 -6.74
C LEU A 26 -5.46 22.59 -7.65
N GLU A 27 -6.64 23.20 -7.61
CA GLU A 27 -7.77 22.88 -8.51
C GLU A 27 -7.34 22.87 -9.99
N ILE A 28 -6.62 23.90 -10.42
CA ILE A 28 -6.13 24.02 -11.79
C ILE A 28 -5.16 22.88 -12.11
N VAL A 29 -4.16 22.63 -11.26
CA VAL A 29 -3.17 21.57 -11.50
C VAL A 29 -3.85 20.21 -11.60
N LEU A 30 -4.73 19.88 -10.66
CA LEU A 30 -5.41 18.57 -10.64
C LEU A 30 -6.33 18.39 -11.85
N ARG A 31 -7.04 19.44 -12.28
CA ARG A 31 -7.89 19.41 -13.49
C ARG A 31 -7.08 19.10 -14.76
N HIS A 32 -5.82 19.53 -14.84
CA HIS A 32 -4.98 19.36 -16.03
C HIS A 32 -4.01 18.17 -15.95
N ALA A 33 -3.97 17.45 -14.82
CA ALA A 33 -3.08 16.31 -14.58
C ALA A 33 -3.51 14.99 -15.28
N ARG A 34 -3.87 15.07 -16.57
CA ARG A 34 -4.39 13.92 -17.35
C ARG A 34 -3.36 12.80 -17.59
N HIS A 35 -2.08 13.13 -17.60
CA HIS A 35 -0.99 12.17 -17.79
C HIS A 35 -0.37 11.70 -16.47
N ASN A 36 -0.86 12.20 -15.33
CA ASN A 36 -0.36 11.74 -14.04
C ASN A 36 -0.73 10.28 -13.79
N ARG A 37 0.11 9.54 -13.06
CA ARG A 37 -0.13 8.12 -12.73
C ARG A 37 -1.42 7.91 -11.96
N TYR A 38 -1.73 8.85 -11.05
CA TYR A 38 -2.91 8.82 -10.21
C TYR A 38 -3.85 9.97 -10.59
N ARG A 39 -5.15 9.72 -10.43
CA ARG A 39 -6.17 10.76 -10.54
C ARG A 39 -6.36 11.37 -9.14
N TYR A 40 -6.39 12.69 -9.08
CA TYR A 40 -6.66 13.40 -7.82
C TYR A 40 -7.94 14.20 -7.93
N SER A 41 -8.74 14.19 -6.87
CA SER A 41 -9.91 15.04 -6.71
C SER A 41 -9.84 15.80 -5.40
N LEU A 42 -10.46 16.99 -5.36
CA LEU A 42 -10.53 17.77 -4.13
C LEU A 42 -11.75 17.35 -3.35
N SER A 43 -11.53 16.97 -2.10
CA SER A 43 -12.62 16.75 -1.16
C SER A 43 -13.05 18.09 -0.57
N GLN A 44 -14.36 18.34 -0.62
CA GLN A 44 -14.97 19.53 0.00
C GLN A 44 -15.22 19.33 1.49
N THR A 45 -15.19 18.08 1.94
CA THR A 45 -15.48 17.68 3.30
C THR A 45 -14.25 17.03 3.94
N ARG A 46 -14.19 17.06 5.27
CA ARG A 46 -12.97 16.72 6.06
C ARG A 46 -13.26 15.68 7.14
N GLY A 47 -14.33 14.93 6.99
CA GLY A 47 -14.71 13.84 7.87
C GLY A 47 -13.82 12.60 7.66
N PRO A 48 -13.82 11.67 8.64
CA PRO A 48 -13.12 10.40 8.52
C PRO A 48 -13.57 9.63 7.27
N GLY A 49 -12.61 9.18 6.45
CA GLY A 49 -12.88 8.42 5.22
C GLY A 49 -13.39 9.24 4.02
N GLU A 50 -13.55 10.57 4.18
CA GLU A 50 -14.01 11.46 3.10
C GLU A 50 -12.85 11.99 2.23
N PHE A 51 -11.61 11.81 2.69
CA PHE A 51 -10.41 12.13 1.95
C PHE A 51 -9.31 11.11 2.28
N ASP A 52 -8.35 10.98 1.37
CA ASP A 52 -7.26 10.02 1.46
C ASP A 52 -5.93 10.71 1.81
N ILE A 53 -5.76 11.98 1.40
CA ILE A 53 -4.55 12.78 1.63
C ILE A 53 -4.93 14.14 2.23
N ALA A 54 -4.27 14.52 3.32
CA ALA A 54 -4.38 15.85 3.93
C ALA A 54 -3.27 16.77 3.46
N LEU A 55 -3.62 17.90 2.86
CA LEU A 55 -2.69 18.97 2.52
C LEU A 55 -2.76 20.08 3.59
N VAL A 56 -1.74 20.20 4.43
CA VAL A 56 -1.78 21.09 5.61
C VAL A 56 -0.83 22.27 5.41
N ASP A 57 -1.37 23.49 5.45
CA ASP A 57 -0.55 24.70 5.44
C ASP A 57 0.10 24.89 6.83
N MET A 58 1.43 24.80 6.88
CA MET A 58 2.24 24.92 8.10
C MET A 58 2.50 26.38 8.49
N THR A 59 2.02 27.33 7.68
CA THR A 59 2.26 28.76 7.87
C THR A 59 1.10 29.48 8.54
N VAL A 60 -0.03 28.79 8.71
CA VAL A 60 -1.17 29.31 9.48
C VAL A 60 -1.06 28.95 10.96
N ILE A 61 -1.69 29.76 11.80
CA ILE A 61 -1.84 29.46 13.23
C ILE A 61 -2.62 28.14 13.37
N GLY A 62 -2.08 27.20 14.14
CA GLY A 62 -2.69 25.87 14.32
C GLY A 62 -2.28 24.82 13.28
N GLY A 63 -1.53 25.19 12.24
CA GLY A 63 -1.09 24.28 11.17
C GLY A 63 -0.30 23.07 11.68
N PRO A 64 0.76 23.25 12.49
CA PRO A 64 1.52 22.15 13.08
C PRO A 64 0.68 21.20 13.94
N GLU A 65 -0.26 21.73 14.73
CA GLU A 65 -1.16 20.97 15.58
C GLU A 65 -2.13 20.12 14.75
N VAL A 66 -2.65 20.69 13.65
CA VAL A 66 -3.47 19.96 12.68
C VAL A 66 -2.66 18.85 12.01
N ALA A 67 -1.45 19.13 11.54
CA ALA A 67 -0.59 18.13 10.92
C ALA A 67 -0.24 16.99 11.88
N SER A 68 0.06 17.30 13.14
CA SER A 68 0.34 16.30 14.18
C SER A 68 -0.88 15.46 14.52
N THR A 69 -2.06 16.09 14.60
CA THR A 69 -3.32 15.38 14.89
C THR A 69 -3.71 14.47 13.73
N LEU A 70 -3.65 14.98 12.50
CA LEU A 70 -3.93 14.19 11.30
C LEU A 70 -2.90 13.08 11.11
N GLY A 71 -1.63 13.29 11.40
CA GLY A 71 -0.61 12.22 11.28
C GLY A 71 -0.81 11.06 12.26
N ARG A 72 -1.52 11.30 13.38
CA ARG A 72 -1.93 10.23 14.32
C ARG A 72 -3.19 9.50 13.87
N LEU A 73 -4.10 10.19 13.18
CA LEU A 73 -5.37 9.63 12.70
C LEU A 73 -5.24 8.94 11.34
N LEU A 74 -4.45 9.55 10.46
CA LEU A 74 -4.11 9.11 9.12
C LEU A 74 -2.63 8.79 9.19
N GLU A 75 -2.32 7.50 9.33
CA GLU A 75 -0.98 6.92 9.45
C GLU A 75 0.13 7.81 8.82
N GLY A 76 0.69 8.79 9.54
CA GLY A 76 1.76 9.74 9.15
C GLY A 76 1.80 10.27 7.70
N ASP A 77 2.17 9.40 6.78
CA ASP A 77 2.50 9.58 5.36
C ASP A 77 1.35 10.17 4.52
N ALA A 78 0.11 10.07 5.00
CA ALA A 78 -1.06 10.67 4.33
C ALA A 78 -1.17 12.20 4.55
N VAL A 79 -0.24 12.81 5.29
CA VAL A 79 -0.24 14.25 5.58
C VAL A 79 0.90 14.93 4.81
N LEU A 80 0.53 15.73 3.80
CA LEU A 80 1.45 16.56 3.03
C LEU A 80 1.54 17.97 3.64
N ARG A 81 2.72 18.34 4.15
CA ARG A 81 2.98 19.62 4.80
C ARG A 81 3.41 20.68 3.78
N VAL A 82 2.73 21.83 3.79
CA VAL A 82 2.99 22.94 2.88
C VAL A 82 3.56 24.13 3.65
N GLY A 83 4.77 24.57 3.35
CA GLY A 83 5.42 25.67 4.07
C GLY A 83 6.13 26.69 3.19
N ARG A 84 6.71 27.72 3.81
CA ARG A 84 7.39 28.83 3.11
C ARG A 84 8.89 28.64 2.95
N ARG A 85 9.51 27.83 3.82
CA ARG A 85 10.97 27.61 3.87
C ARG A 85 11.24 26.17 4.28
N ALA A 86 12.32 25.60 3.77
CA ALA A 86 12.94 24.44 4.40
C ALA A 86 13.53 24.92 5.75
N ASP A 87 12.77 24.74 6.82
CA ASP A 87 13.18 25.08 8.18
C ASP A 87 14.15 23.97 8.68
N PRO A 88 15.40 24.28 9.08
CA PRO A 88 16.35 23.28 9.59
C PRO A 88 15.91 22.63 10.91
N ASP A 89 15.12 23.35 11.71
CA ASP A 89 14.63 22.89 13.03
C ASP A 89 13.31 22.11 12.90
N ARG A 90 12.73 22.02 11.70
CA ARG A 90 11.59 21.16 11.39
C ARG A 90 12.03 20.03 10.45
N PRO A 91 11.47 18.81 10.56
CA PRO A 91 11.58 17.85 9.48
C PRO A 91 11.00 18.51 8.22
N ARG A 92 11.81 18.63 7.16
CA ARG A 92 11.53 19.35 5.90
C ARG A 92 10.04 19.29 5.53
N ASP A 93 9.44 20.45 5.25
CA ASP A 93 8.11 20.48 4.63
C ASP A 93 8.14 19.69 3.32
N ASP A 94 7.07 18.92 3.08
CA ASP A 94 6.96 18.07 1.88
C ASP A 94 6.79 18.90 0.61
N LEU A 95 6.22 20.10 0.72
CA LEU A 95 5.97 21.02 -0.39
C LEU A 95 6.20 22.48 0.01
N LEU A 96 6.97 23.21 -0.80
CA LEU A 96 7.18 24.64 -0.60
C LEU A 96 6.17 25.48 -1.38
N GLN A 97 5.65 26.54 -0.76
CA GLN A 97 4.70 27.48 -1.35
C GLN A 97 5.26 28.17 -2.61
N ASN A 98 6.56 28.44 -2.68
CA ASN A 98 7.20 29.06 -3.84
C ASN A 98 7.33 28.11 -5.05
N ALA A 99 7.34 26.79 -4.82
CA ALA A 99 7.46 25.76 -5.84
C ALA A 99 6.15 24.96 -6.01
N PHE A 100 5.05 25.43 -5.40
CA PHE A 100 3.81 24.68 -5.25
C PHE A 100 3.30 24.05 -6.55
N VAL A 101 3.11 24.84 -7.60
CA VAL A 101 2.57 24.36 -8.90
C VAL A 101 3.49 23.33 -9.54
N ALA A 102 4.80 23.52 -9.44
CA ALA A 102 5.78 22.63 -10.06
C ALA A 102 5.92 21.30 -9.32
N GLN A 103 5.72 21.29 -7.99
CA GLN A 103 6.04 20.14 -7.15
C GLN A 103 4.82 19.42 -6.58
N VAL A 104 3.62 20.00 -6.60
CA VAL A 104 2.46 19.40 -5.93
C VAL A 104 2.10 18.02 -6.45
N LEU A 105 2.17 17.78 -7.77
CA LEU A 105 1.91 16.44 -8.32
C LEU A 105 2.98 15.43 -7.92
N TYR A 106 4.25 15.85 -7.92
CA TYR A 106 5.35 14.99 -7.47
C TYR A 106 5.19 14.62 -5.99
N ALA A 107 4.86 15.61 -5.15
CA ALA A 107 4.68 15.42 -3.72
C ALA A 107 3.47 14.52 -3.42
N LEU A 108 2.33 14.71 -4.10
CA LEU A 108 1.17 13.84 -3.98
C LEU A 108 1.46 12.40 -4.43
N ASN A 109 2.19 12.23 -5.54
CA ASN A 109 2.57 10.90 -6.02
C ASN A 109 3.45 10.17 -5.00
N GLY A 110 4.41 10.87 -4.38
CA GLY A 110 5.26 10.31 -3.33
C GLY A 110 4.48 9.81 -2.10
N VAL A 111 3.45 10.56 -1.70
CA VAL A 111 2.52 10.13 -0.63
C VAL A 111 1.82 8.83 -1.02
N VAL A 112 1.22 8.78 -2.21
CA VAL A 112 0.50 7.59 -2.67
C VAL A 112 1.42 6.38 -2.81
N ASP A 113 2.62 6.57 -3.35
CA ASP A 113 3.62 5.50 -3.48
C ASP A 113 4.01 4.94 -2.10
N SER A 114 4.15 5.81 -1.09
CA SER A 114 4.44 5.41 0.29
C SER A 114 3.29 4.62 0.91
N MET A 115 2.05 5.09 0.74
CA MET A 115 0.84 4.38 1.19
C MET A 115 0.73 2.98 0.59
N ILE A 116 0.95 2.85 -0.73
CA ILE A 116 0.91 1.56 -1.43
C ILE A 116 2.00 0.63 -0.92
N SER A 117 3.21 1.15 -0.71
CA SER A 117 4.35 0.37 -0.24
C SER A 117 4.11 -0.17 1.16
N ARG A 118 3.63 0.67 2.09
CA ARG A 118 3.28 0.22 3.44
C ARG A 118 2.14 -0.79 3.47
N ARG A 119 1.11 -0.60 2.64
CA ARG A 119 0.02 -1.58 2.55
C ARG A 119 0.55 -2.95 2.12
N ARG A 120 1.46 -2.98 1.13
CA ARG A 120 2.11 -4.23 0.71
C ARG A 120 2.96 -4.84 1.81
N GLU A 121 3.70 -4.04 2.58
CA GLU A 121 4.49 -4.51 3.71
C GLU A 121 3.61 -5.07 4.83
N ALA A 122 2.48 -4.43 5.13
CA ALA A 122 1.50 -4.91 6.09
C ALA A 122 0.86 -6.22 5.62
N ASP A 123 0.42 -6.30 4.36
CA ASP A 123 -0.14 -7.52 3.77
C ASP A 123 0.88 -8.67 3.78
N ALA A 124 2.15 -8.38 3.45
CA ALA A 124 3.24 -9.35 3.51
C ALA A 124 3.52 -9.80 4.96
N SER A 125 3.49 -8.88 5.92
CA SER A 125 3.68 -9.19 7.34
C SER A 125 2.55 -10.07 7.88
N VAL A 126 1.31 -9.80 7.48
CA VAL A 126 0.15 -10.64 7.80
C VAL A 126 0.30 -12.03 7.17
N ALA A 127 0.73 -12.11 5.91
CA ALA A 127 0.96 -13.38 5.23
C ALA A 127 2.10 -14.19 5.87
N LEU A 128 3.19 -13.54 6.29
CA LEU A 128 4.28 -14.14 7.05
C LEU A 128 3.79 -14.67 8.40
N ALA A 129 3.04 -13.86 9.17
CA ALA A 129 2.48 -14.24 10.46
C ALA A 129 1.47 -15.40 10.34
N ALA A 130 0.71 -15.43 9.25
CA ALA A 130 -0.22 -16.51 8.91
C ALA A 130 0.49 -17.75 8.35
N GLY A 131 1.82 -17.74 8.18
CA GLY A 131 2.58 -18.85 7.64
C GLY A 131 2.28 -19.14 6.16
N LEU A 132 1.77 -18.16 5.40
CA LEU A 132 1.45 -18.26 3.96
C LEU A 132 2.61 -17.84 3.07
N ILE A 133 3.69 -17.32 3.65
CA ILE A 133 4.95 -16.98 2.98
C ILE A 133 6.09 -17.39 3.90
N VAL A 134 7.13 -18.03 3.35
CA VAL A 134 8.32 -18.48 4.06
C VAL A 134 9.56 -17.84 3.43
N PRO A 135 10.47 -17.27 4.23
CA PRO A 135 11.76 -16.78 3.73
C PRO A 135 12.68 -17.96 3.39
N GLU A 136 13.16 -18.02 2.16
CA GLU A 136 14.12 -19.03 1.69
C GLU A 136 15.23 -18.32 0.89
N GLN A 137 16.47 -18.35 1.39
CA GLN A 137 17.66 -17.77 0.74
C GLN A 137 17.54 -16.31 0.26
N GLY A 138 16.77 -15.47 0.96
CA GLY A 138 16.59 -14.06 0.61
C GLY A 138 15.39 -13.78 -0.30
N GLU A 139 14.68 -14.82 -0.74
CA GLU A 139 13.40 -14.72 -1.46
C GLU A 139 12.23 -15.15 -0.55
N HIS A 140 11.03 -14.73 -0.94
CA HIS A 140 9.78 -15.08 -0.27
C HIS A 140 9.01 -16.06 -1.16
N ARG A 141 8.74 -17.28 -0.66
CA ARG A 141 7.96 -18.29 -1.40
C ARG A 141 6.74 -18.77 -0.62
N ARG A 142 5.82 -19.43 -1.32
CA ARG A 142 4.71 -20.14 -0.68
C ARG A 142 5.25 -21.34 0.12
N PRO A 143 4.63 -21.69 1.26
CA PRO A 143 4.95 -22.89 2.02
C PRO A 143 4.66 -24.13 1.18
N ARG A 144 5.49 -25.15 1.37
CA ARG A 144 5.38 -26.46 0.71
C ARG A 144 4.80 -27.46 1.69
N ALA A 145 3.73 -28.13 1.28
CA ALA A 145 3.12 -29.23 1.99
C ALA A 145 3.39 -30.56 1.26
N LEU A 146 3.75 -31.59 2.01
CA LEU A 146 3.86 -32.96 1.49
C LEU A 146 2.61 -33.74 1.86
N ILE A 147 1.93 -34.31 0.87
CA ILE A 147 0.78 -35.19 1.05
C ILE A 147 1.24 -36.64 0.85
N VAL A 148 1.05 -37.49 1.85
CA VAL A 148 1.35 -38.92 1.80
C VAL A 148 0.04 -39.66 1.95
N ASP A 149 -0.51 -40.15 0.84
CA ASP A 149 -1.79 -40.86 0.85
C ASP A 149 -1.79 -41.88 -0.29
N ASP A 150 -2.27 -43.10 -0.05
CA ASP A 150 -2.27 -44.17 -1.06
C ASP A 150 -3.36 -43.96 -2.13
N SER A 151 -4.43 -43.22 -1.81
CA SER A 151 -5.54 -42.88 -2.69
C SER A 151 -5.23 -41.70 -3.62
N PRO A 152 -5.23 -41.91 -4.96
CA PRO A 152 -5.06 -40.81 -5.91
C PRO A 152 -6.12 -39.71 -5.80
N THR A 153 -7.34 -40.09 -5.38
CA THR A 153 -8.46 -39.15 -5.23
C THR A 153 -8.24 -38.22 -4.04
N VAL A 154 -7.81 -38.76 -2.89
CA VAL A 154 -7.54 -37.96 -1.69
C VAL A 154 -6.36 -37.03 -1.92
N ARG A 155 -5.27 -37.52 -2.53
CA ARG A 155 -4.13 -36.67 -2.94
C ARG A 155 -4.59 -35.48 -3.77
N ARG A 156 -5.45 -35.71 -4.77
CA ARG A 156 -5.94 -34.64 -5.64
C ARG A 156 -6.80 -33.61 -4.90
N GLN A 157 -7.68 -34.07 -4.01
CA GLN A 157 -8.52 -33.20 -3.20
C GLN A 157 -7.68 -32.35 -2.24
N LEU A 158 -6.71 -32.95 -1.56
CA LEU A 158 -5.80 -32.25 -0.65
C LEU A 158 -4.91 -31.24 -1.39
N SER A 159 -4.34 -31.61 -2.55
CA SER A 159 -3.57 -30.65 -3.37
C SER A 159 -4.40 -29.44 -3.78
N MET A 160 -5.66 -29.65 -4.17
CA MET A 160 -6.56 -28.56 -4.54
C MET A 160 -6.89 -27.65 -3.35
N ALA A 161 -7.18 -28.24 -2.18
CA ALA A 161 -7.47 -27.49 -0.97
C ALA A 161 -6.27 -26.65 -0.52
N LEU A 162 -5.07 -27.24 -0.51
CA LEU A 162 -3.83 -26.55 -0.16
C LEU A 162 -3.50 -25.42 -1.13
N HIS A 163 -3.71 -25.63 -2.43
CA HIS A 163 -3.53 -24.58 -3.43
C HIS A 163 -4.50 -23.40 -3.23
N GLN A 164 -5.76 -23.67 -2.85
CA GLN A 164 -6.75 -22.62 -2.57
C GLN A 164 -6.37 -21.76 -1.36
N ILE A 165 -5.71 -22.33 -0.36
CA ILE A 165 -5.21 -21.60 0.82
C ILE A 165 -3.81 -21.01 0.60
N GLY A 166 -3.21 -21.15 -0.58
CA GLY A 166 -1.95 -20.51 -0.94
C GLY A 166 -0.69 -21.32 -0.59
N LEU A 167 -0.81 -22.62 -0.36
CA LEU A 167 0.32 -23.54 -0.20
C LEU A 167 0.62 -24.28 -1.51
N ASP A 168 1.90 -24.49 -1.78
CA ASP A 168 2.34 -25.42 -2.82
C ASP A 168 2.31 -26.84 -2.23
N SER A 169 1.87 -27.82 -3.01
CA SER A 169 1.77 -29.20 -2.53
C SER A 169 2.51 -30.18 -3.43
N GLU A 170 3.25 -31.10 -2.82
CA GLU A 170 3.79 -32.28 -3.48
C GLU A 170 3.10 -33.51 -2.90
N ALA A 171 2.66 -34.45 -3.76
CA ALA A 171 1.83 -35.57 -3.33
C ALA A 171 2.49 -36.89 -3.75
N VAL A 172 2.68 -37.78 -2.79
CA VAL A 172 3.35 -39.08 -2.95
C VAL A 172 2.43 -40.22 -2.51
N GLY A 173 2.59 -41.39 -3.12
CA GLY A 173 1.71 -42.53 -2.89
C GLY A 173 2.13 -43.43 -1.73
N SER A 174 3.32 -43.22 -1.16
CA SER A 174 3.87 -44.08 -0.11
C SER A 174 4.81 -43.36 0.84
N ALA A 175 4.98 -43.93 2.04
CA ALA A 175 5.93 -43.43 3.03
C ALA A 175 7.39 -43.49 2.55
N ARG A 176 7.74 -44.44 1.68
CA ARG A 176 9.09 -44.54 1.12
C ARG A 176 9.39 -43.35 0.20
N GLU A 177 8.48 -43.07 -0.72
CA GLU A 177 8.59 -41.89 -1.59
C GLU A 177 8.61 -40.59 -0.78
N ALA A 178 7.84 -40.52 0.32
CA ALA A 178 7.83 -39.38 1.22
C ALA A 178 9.22 -39.10 1.82
N LEU A 179 9.93 -40.15 2.27
CA LEU A 179 11.29 -40.02 2.81
C LEU A 179 12.29 -39.56 1.74
N ASP A 180 12.16 -40.05 0.51
CA ASP A 180 13.02 -39.65 -0.60
C ASP A 180 12.87 -38.15 -0.90
N VAL A 181 11.64 -37.63 -0.96
CA VAL A 181 11.42 -36.20 -1.22
C VAL A 181 11.76 -35.30 -0.03
N LEU A 182 11.54 -35.76 1.21
CA LEU A 182 11.94 -35.07 2.44
C LEU A 182 13.47 -34.90 2.53
N ALA A 183 14.24 -35.81 1.94
CA ALA A 183 15.69 -35.70 1.88
C ALA A 183 16.16 -34.63 0.87
N MET A 184 15.36 -34.36 -0.16
CA MET A 184 15.72 -33.42 -1.23
C MET A 184 15.20 -32.00 -1.00
N ARG A 185 14.11 -31.84 -0.25
CA ARG A 185 13.39 -30.56 -0.10
C ARG A 185 12.89 -30.37 1.32
N ARG A 186 12.81 -29.10 1.71
CA ARG A 186 12.16 -28.69 2.96
C ARG A 186 10.66 -28.49 2.72
N TYR A 187 9.86 -29.08 3.61
CA TYR A 187 8.41 -28.89 3.70
C TYR A 187 8.07 -28.26 5.04
N GLU A 188 7.05 -27.41 5.04
CA GLU A 188 6.55 -26.74 6.24
C GLU A 188 5.38 -27.49 6.87
N LEU A 189 4.73 -28.39 6.12
CA LEU A 189 3.64 -29.24 6.57
C LEU A 189 3.75 -30.63 5.93
N VAL A 190 3.46 -31.67 6.70
CA VAL A 190 3.28 -33.04 6.18
C VAL A 190 1.91 -33.54 6.61
N LEU A 191 1.14 -34.04 5.65
CA LEU A 191 -0.17 -34.68 5.85
C LEU A 191 0.00 -36.16 5.49
N ALA A 192 -0.27 -37.07 6.43
CA ALA A 192 -0.13 -38.52 6.29
C ALA A 192 -1.28 -39.26 7.00
#